data_AF-A0A356KMT8-F1
#
_entry.id   AF-A0A356KMT8-F1
#
_cell.length_a   1.000
_cell.length_b   1.000
_cell.length_c   1.000
_cell.angle_alpha   90.00
_cell.angle_beta   90.00
_cell.angle_gamma   90.00
#
_symmetry.space_group_name_H-M   'P 1'
#
loop_
_entity.id
_entity.type
_entity.pdbx_description
1 polymer ?
#
loop_
_entity_poly.entity_id
_entity_poly.type
_entity_poly.pdbx_seq_one_letter_code
_entity_poly.pdbx_strand_id
1 'polypeptide(L)'
;RNVLIYFEERARLETLHRLARRLAPGGLLLLSPAEQVPAEVGLHPSFLAHRDAGYAYVRDPEAALPPLPPLEVHRTPKEIALEALNSAHALTQEKQPPSSRLLKALVFEEQGREADAATALCEAEAAEELDARAHWEAARAHRRLGQPAEAEAALRRALLLDPNLWEAAFQLAGLLYAEARYPEAAQAYARTQRLLQAAPDVDAFERELVGGSCGRQIAACKLHEPDPLAEPREA
;
A
#
# COMPACT_ATOMS: atom_id res chain seq x y z
N ARG A 1 27.86 -23.59 17.58
CA ARG A 1 26.93 -22.56 18.13
C ARG A 1 25.52 -23.07 17.91
N ASN A 2 24.62 -22.87 18.87
CA ASN A 2 23.23 -23.31 18.72
C ASN A 2 22.53 -22.35 17.75
N VAL A 3 22.39 -22.74 16.49
CA VAL A 3 21.76 -21.91 15.45
C VAL A 3 20.27 -22.22 15.36
N LEU A 4 19.89 -23.46 15.64
CA LEU A 4 18.51 -23.94 15.52
C LEU A 4 17.56 -23.33 16.56
N ILE A 5 18.07 -22.73 17.63
CA ILE A 5 17.25 -22.09 18.69
C ILE A 5 16.59 -20.80 18.22
N TYR A 6 17.10 -20.17 17.17
CA TYR A 6 16.54 -18.93 16.61
C TYR A 6 15.43 -19.19 15.60
N PHE A 7 15.18 -20.46 15.27
CA PHE A 7 14.16 -20.83 14.29
C PHE A 7 12.86 -21.18 15.02
N GLU A 8 11.75 -20.80 14.42
CA GLU A 8 10.45 -21.39 14.79
C GLU A 8 10.50 -22.90 14.62
N GLU A 9 9.70 -23.62 15.40
CA GLU A 9 9.71 -25.08 15.43
C GLU A 9 9.58 -25.71 14.03
N ARG A 10 8.70 -25.15 13.20
CA ARG A 10 8.50 -25.58 11.81
C ARG A 10 9.74 -25.39 10.94
N ALA A 11 10.34 -24.19 10.96
CA ALA A 11 11.55 -23.87 10.19
C ALA A 11 12.77 -24.69 10.65
N ARG A 12 12.85 -24.96 11.95
CA ARG A 12 13.84 -25.87 12.55
C ARG A 12 13.70 -27.28 11.98
N LEU A 13 12.49 -27.85 12.01
CA LEU A 13 12.21 -29.19 11.48
C LEU A 13 12.50 -29.26 9.98
N GLU A 14 12.06 -28.28 9.19
CA GLU A 14 12.29 -28.25 7.75
C GLU A 14 13.80 -28.22 7.42
N THR A 15 14.56 -27.40 8.14
CA THR A 15 16.02 -27.31 7.98
C THR A 15 16.68 -28.67 8.27
N LEU A 16 16.28 -29.33 9.36
CA LEU A 16 16.81 -30.64 9.75
C LEU A 16 16.48 -31.72 8.70
N HIS A 17 15.24 -31.77 8.20
CA HIS A 17 14.84 -32.70 7.15
C HIS A 17 15.64 -32.50 5.84
N ARG A 18 15.92 -31.24 5.49
CA ARG A 18 16.74 -30.90 4.31
C ARG A 18 18.20 -31.29 4.51
N LEU A 19 18.77 -31.09 5.71
CA LEU A 19 20.13 -31.50 6.04
C LEU A 19 20.27 -33.02 6.00
N ALA A 20 19.35 -33.76 6.62
CA ALA A 20 19.35 -35.23 6.64
C ALA A 20 19.36 -35.82 5.21
N ARG A 21 18.57 -35.24 4.30
CA ARG A 21 18.52 -35.65 2.88
C ARG A 21 19.79 -35.40 2.09
N ARG A 22 20.62 -34.44 2.51
CA ARG A 22 21.90 -34.12 1.84
C ARG A 22 23.05 -35.00 2.31
N LEU A 23 22.91 -35.70 3.43
CA LEU A 23 23.93 -36.65 3.91
C LEU A 23 23.88 -37.93 3.07
N ALA A 24 25.02 -38.52 2.77
CA ALA A 24 25.07 -39.89 2.25
C ALA A 24 24.58 -40.90 3.32
N PRO A 25 24.13 -42.11 2.94
CA PRO A 25 23.91 -43.21 3.87
C PRO A 25 25.12 -43.40 4.82
N GLY A 26 24.91 -43.40 6.14
CA GLY A 26 25.99 -43.43 7.15
C GLY A 26 26.72 -42.10 7.39
N GLY A 27 26.32 -41.02 6.72
CA GLY A 27 26.90 -39.69 6.86
C GLY A 27 26.62 -39.06 8.22
N LEU A 28 27.52 -38.16 8.64
CA LEU A 28 27.51 -37.51 9.95
C LEU A 28 27.06 -36.05 9.85
N LEU A 29 26.15 -35.66 10.74
CA LEU A 29 25.80 -34.27 11.03
C LEU A 29 26.31 -33.89 12.42
N LEU A 30 27.22 -32.93 12.47
CA LEU A 30 27.78 -32.42 13.72
C LEU A 30 26.94 -31.26 14.22
N LEU A 31 26.27 -31.44 15.35
CA LEU A 31 25.49 -30.41 16.03
C LEU A 31 25.97 -30.28 17.48
N SER A 32 25.60 -29.16 18.10
CA SER A 32 25.87 -28.96 19.52
C SER A 32 25.09 -29.97 20.38
N PRO A 33 25.60 -30.41 21.55
CA PRO A 33 24.85 -31.27 22.47
C PRO A 33 23.50 -30.68 22.93
N ALA A 34 23.36 -29.36 22.85
CA ALA A 34 22.13 -28.65 23.19
C ALA A 34 21.09 -28.66 22.06
N GLU A 35 21.45 -29.08 20.85
CA GLU A 35 20.53 -29.19 19.71
C GLU A 35 19.96 -30.61 19.65
N GLN A 36 18.74 -30.76 20.13
CA GLN A 36 18.00 -32.03 20.06
C GLN A 36 17.41 -32.21 18.66
N VAL A 37 17.70 -33.35 18.02
CA VAL A 37 17.11 -33.74 16.73
C VAL A 37 16.01 -34.78 16.99
N PRO A 38 14.76 -34.48 16.59
CA PRO A 38 13.66 -35.45 16.68
C PRO A 38 13.93 -36.70 15.82
N ALA A 39 13.55 -37.87 16.33
CA ALA A 39 13.77 -39.16 15.64
C ALA A 39 13.08 -39.22 14.27
N GLU A 40 11.98 -38.49 14.10
CA GLU A 40 11.23 -38.35 12.83
C GLU A 40 12.07 -37.80 11.67
N VAL A 41 13.17 -37.08 11.95
CA VAL A 41 14.08 -36.55 10.91
C VAL A 41 14.88 -37.67 10.22
N GLY A 42 14.92 -38.89 10.78
CA GLY A 42 15.70 -40.02 10.24
C GLY A 42 17.20 -39.93 10.56
N LEU A 43 17.53 -39.24 11.65
CA LEU A 43 18.88 -39.09 12.18
C LEU A 43 18.91 -39.60 13.61
N HIS A 44 19.90 -40.45 13.94
CA HIS A 44 20.04 -41.01 15.27
C HIS A 44 21.30 -40.49 15.97
N PRO A 45 21.23 -40.19 17.28
CA PRO A 45 22.36 -39.67 18.02
C PRO A 45 23.47 -40.73 18.08
N SER A 46 24.70 -40.29 17.88
CA SER A 46 25.90 -41.11 17.98
C SER A 46 27.00 -40.31 18.67
N PHE A 47 27.77 -41.01 19.50
CA PHE A 47 28.86 -40.41 20.27
C PHE A 47 30.18 -40.63 19.54
N LEU A 48 30.84 -39.54 19.16
CA LEU A 48 32.16 -39.61 18.53
C LEU A 48 33.24 -39.43 19.61
N ALA A 49 33.91 -40.51 19.96
CA ALA A 49 35.05 -40.50 20.87
C ALA A 49 36.34 -40.22 20.08
N HIS A 50 36.66 -38.96 19.79
CA HIS A 50 38.00 -38.60 19.29
C HIS A 50 38.48 -37.25 19.83
N ARG A 51 39.42 -37.31 20.79
CA ARG A 51 40.19 -36.24 21.45
C ARG A 51 39.41 -35.11 22.14
N ASP A 52 38.22 -34.76 21.66
CA ASP A 52 37.22 -33.93 22.32
C ASP A 52 35.86 -34.59 22.04
N ALA A 53 35.15 -35.04 23.07
CA ALA A 53 33.87 -35.72 22.92
C ALA A 53 32.89 -34.88 22.06
N GLY A 54 32.57 -35.37 20.87
CA GLY A 54 31.67 -34.70 19.93
C GLY A 54 30.31 -35.38 19.90
N TYR A 55 29.24 -34.59 19.92
CA TYR A 55 27.89 -35.10 19.68
C TYR A 55 27.60 -35.06 18.18
N ALA A 56 27.19 -36.19 17.61
CA ALA A 56 26.88 -36.29 16.20
C ALA A 56 25.55 -37.00 15.99
N TYR A 57 24.99 -36.79 14.81
CA TYR A 57 23.82 -37.51 14.34
C TYR A 57 24.19 -38.26 13.06
N VAL A 58 23.85 -39.55 13.01
CA VAL A 58 24.15 -40.42 11.87
C VAL A 58 22.89 -40.61 11.04
N ARG A 59 23.01 -40.47 9.71
CA ARG A 59 21.97 -40.90 8.78
C ARG A 59 21.98 -42.43 8.70
N ASP A 60 20.88 -43.05 9.11
CA ASP A 60 20.70 -44.50 8.98
C ASP A 60 20.86 -44.91 7.49
N PRO A 61 21.74 -45.87 7.16
CA PRO A 61 21.95 -46.30 5.79
C PRO A 61 20.72 -46.95 5.12
N GLU A 62 19.85 -47.58 5.91
CA GLU A 62 18.73 -48.38 5.41
C GLU A 62 17.37 -47.68 5.61
N ALA A 63 17.31 -46.64 6.46
CA ALA A 63 16.06 -45.92 6.71
C ALA A 63 15.65 -45.05 5.52
N ALA A 64 14.41 -45.25 5.08
CA ALA A 64 13.75 -44.32 4.17
C ALA A 64 13.50 -42.98 4.90
N LEU A 65 13.98 -41.88 4.31
CA LEU A 65 13.73 -40.55 4.86
C LEU A 65 12.25 -40.18 4.66
N PRO A 66 11.59 -39.56 5.65
CA PRO A 66 10.21 -39.13 5.52
C PRO A 66 10.06 -38.13 4.36
N PRO A 67 8.86 -38.04 3.74
CA PRO A 67 8.59 -37.06 2.69
C PRO A 67 8.91 -35.63 3.18
N LEU A 68 9.51 -34.81 2.33
CA LEU A 68 9.74 -33.40 2.67
C LEU A 68 8.37 -32.74 2.91
N PRO A 69 8.21 -31.96 3.99
CA PRO A 69 7.05 -31.11 4.10
C PRO A 69 7.01 -30.17 2.87
N PRO A 70 5.81 -29.87 2.33
CA PRO A 70 5.67 -28.95 1.21
C PRO A 70 6.31 -27.60 1.55
N LEU A 71 7.05 -27.05 0.58
CA LEU A 71 7.65 -25.72 0.66
C LEU A 71 6.52 -24.70 0.70
N GLU A 72 6.14 -24.24 1.88
CA GLU A 72 5.40 -22.99 1.98
C GLU A 72 6.41 -21.86 1.84
N VAL A 73 6.32 -21.14 0.72
CA VAL A 73 7.03 -19.87 0.56
C VAL A 73 6.47 -18.95 1.64
N HIS A 74 7.23 -18.78 2.72
CA HIS A 74 6.94 -17.76 3.72
C HIS A 74 7.03 -16.42 3.01
N ARG A 75 5.85 -15.88 2.67
CA ARG A 75 5.71 -14.53 2.14
C ARG A 75 6.37 -13.61 3.15
N THR A 76 7.27 -12.76 2.68
CA THR A 76 7.92 -11.78 3.56
C THR A 76 6.83 -10.88 4.17
N PRO A 77 7.05 -10.31 5.36
CA PRO A 77 6.11 -9.34 5.94
C PRO A 77 5.73 -8.21 4.97
N LYS A 78 6.65 -7.86 4.06
CA LYS A 78 6.45 -6.89 3.00
C LYS A 78 5.45 -7.35 1.93
N GLU A 79 5.48 -8.62 1.54
CA GLU A 79 4.55 -9.19 0.55
C GLU A 79 3.14 -9.34 1.13
N ILE A 80 3.04 -9.75 2.40
CA ILE A 80 1.77 -9.80 3.14
C ILE A 80 1.21 -8.38 3.30
N ALA A 81 2.05 -7.40 3.64
CA ALA A 81 1.63 -6.00 3.75
C ALA A 81 1.17 -5.44 2.39
N LEU A 82 1.85 -5.78 1.29
CA LEU A 82 1.48 -5.31 -0.04
C LEU A 82 0.16 -5.93 -0.52
N GLU A 83 -0.07 -7.22 -0.30
CA GLU A 83 -1.37 -7.84 -0.58
C GLU A 83 -2.46 -7.31 0.33
N ALA A 84 -2.20 -7.13 1.63
CA ALA A 84 -3.18 -6.54 2.55
C ALA A 84 -3.53 -5.11 2.14
N LEU A 85 -2.55 -4.33 1.66
CA LEU A 85 -2.77 -2.99 1.10
C LEU A 85 -3.59 -3.08 -0.19
N ASN A 86 -3.28 -4.00 -1.09
CA ASN A 86 -4.00 -4.18 -2.36
C ASN A 86 -5.41 -4.73 -2.16
N SER A 87 -5.63 -5.62 -1.17
CA SER A 87 -6.93 -6.15 -0.79
C SER A 87 -7.77 -5.10 -0.07
N ALA A 88 -7.15 -4.29 0.82
CA ALA A 88 -7.82 -3.13 1.39
C ALA A 88 -8.23 -2.14 0.29
N HIS A 89 -7.33 -1.87 -0.66
CA HIS A 89 -7.61 -1.02 -1.81
C HIS A 89 -8.75 -1.58 -2.68
N ALA A 90 -8.76 -2.88 -2.95
CA ALA A 90 -9.84 -3.54 -3.69
C ALA A 90 -11.19 -3.50 -2.95
N LEU A 91 -11.19 -3.56 -1.61
CA LEU A 91 -12.40 -3.40 -0.79
C LEU A 91 -12.90 -1.95 -0.75
N THR A 92 -12.03 -0.96 -0.97
CA THR A 92 -12.39 0.47 -1.08
C THR A 92 -12.80 0.90 -2.49
N GLN A 93 -12.58 0.06 -3.51
CA GLN A 93 -12.93 0.37 -4.91
C GLN A 93 -14.39 0.08 -5.28
N GLU A 94 -15.18 -0.54 -4.39
CA GLU A 94 -16.64 -0.43 -4.54
C GLU A 94 -17.02 1.04 -4.30
N LYS A 95 -17.80 1.64 -5.21
CA LYS A 95 -18.42 2.97 -5.06
C LYS A 95 -19.24 3.01 -3.76
N GLN A 96 -18.57 3.17 -2.63
CA GLN A 96 -19.21 3.23 -1.34
C GLN A 96 -20.04 4.50 -1.32
N PRO A 97 -21.33 4.42 -0.97
CA PRO A 97 -22.12 5.62 -0.78
C PRO A 97 -21.43 6.50 0.26
N PRO A 98 -21.52 7.83 0.14
CA PRO A 98 -20.95 8.74 1.13
C PRO A 98 -21.36 8.27 2.52
N SER A 99 -20.38 8.18 3.42
CA SER A 99 -20.63 7.66 4.76
C SER A 99 -21.78 8.40 5.43
N SER A 100 -22.50 7.72 6.33
CA SER A 100 -23.66 8.32 7.01
C SER A 100 -23.32 9.63 7.73
N ARG A 101 -22.06 9.82 8.12
CA ARG A 101 -21.53 11.05 8.73
C ARG A 101 -21.28 12.16 7.71
N LEU A 102 -20.72 11.82 6.55
CA LEU A 102 -20.58 12.75 5.44
C LEU A 102 -21.94 13.21 4.91
N LEU A 103 -22.93 12.30 4.82
CA LEU A 103 -24.31 12.66 4.47
C LEU A 103 -24.92 13.67 5.46
N LYS A 104 -24.62 13.54 6.76
CA LYS A 104 -25.05 14.49 7.79
C LYS A 104 -24.46 15.89 7.55
N ALA A 105 -23.18 15.97 7.18
CA ALA A 105 -22.55 17.25 6.82
C ALA A 105 -23.21 17.90 5.59
N LEU A 106 -23.48 17.11 4.55
CA LEU A 106 -24.17 17.59 3.35
C LEU A 106 -25.60 18.08 3.64
N VAL A 107 -26.31 17.42 4.56
CA VAL A 107 -27.63 17.87 5.00
C VAL A 107 -27.56 19.20 5.75
N PHE A 108 -26.53 19.42 6.58
CA PHE A 108 -26.33 20.70 7.25
C PHE A 108 -25.92 21.82 6.28
N GLU A 109 -25.15 21.49 5.24
CA GLU A 109 -24.81 22.40 4.15
C GLU A 109 -26.07 22.90 3.42
N GLU A 110 -26.95 22.00 2.99
CA GLU A 110 -28.23 22.35 2.33
C GLU A 110 -29.16 23.19 3.23
N GLN A 111 -29.01 23.07 4.55
CA GLN A 111 -29.75 23.84 5.54
C GLN A 111 -29.10 25.20 5.87
N GLY A 112 -27.94 25.53 5.28
CA GLY A 112 -27.19 26.76 5.59
C GLY A 112 -26.57 26.76 6.99
N ARG A 113 -26.45 25.60 7.63
CA ARG A 113 -25.90 25.43 8.98
C ARG A 113 -24.40 25.16 8.91
N GLU A 114 -23.63 26.16 8.52
CA GLU A 114 -22.19 26.02 8.22
C GLU A 114 -21.37 25.45 9.40
N ALA A 115 -21.63 25.90 10.63
CA ALA A 115 -20.91 25.42 11.82
C ALA A 115 -21.18 23.93 12.12
N ASP A 116 -22.42 23.50 11.94
CA ASP A 116 -22.81 22.10 12.14
C ASP A 116 -22.27 21.22 11.00
N ALA A 117 -22.24 21.73 9.78
CA ALA A 117 -21.65 21.07 8.61
C ALA A 117 -20.14 20.84 8.81
N ALA A 118 -19.40 21.86 9.24
CA ALA A 118 -17.98 21.76 9.55
C ALA A 118 -17.71 20.77 10.69
N THR A 119 -18.53 20.78 11.74
CA THR A 119 -18.40 19.81 12.85
C THR A 119 -18.63 18.38 12.37
N ALA A 120 -19.67 18.16 11.56
CA ALA A 120 -19.98 16.85 11.01
C ALA A 120 -18.91 16.36 10.00
N LEU A 121 -18.25 17.27 9.27
CA LEU A 121 -17.11 16.93 8.43
C LEU A 121 -15.90 16.46 9.25
N CYS A 122 -15.54 17.19 10.31
CA CYS A 122 -14.46 16.76 11.20
C CYS A 122 -14.74 15.39 11.83
N GLU A 123 -16.00 15.14 12.23
CA GLU A 123 -16.42 13.82 12.74
C GLU A 123 -16.30 12.72 11.68
N ALA A 124 -16.62 13.02 10.42
CA ALA A 124 -16.50 12.08 9.31
C ALA A 124 -15.03 11.77 9.00
N GLU A 125 -14.19 12.79 8.85
CA GLU A 125 -12.75 12.62 8.57
C GLU A 125 -12.02 11.87 9.69
N ALA A 126 -12.38 12.12 10.95
CA ALA A 126 -11.82 11.40 12.10
C ALA A 126 -12.24 9.92 12.13
N ALA A 127 -13.45 9.60 11.68
CA ALA A 127 -13.93 8.23 11.63
C ALA A 127 -13.37 7.45 10.42
N GLU A 128 -12.99 8.16 9.35
CA GLU A 128 -12.59 7.62 8.05
C GLU A 128 -11.13 8.00 7.71
N GLU A 129 -10.23 7.90 8.69
CA GLU A 129 -8.86 8.38 8.57
C GLU A 129 -8.09 7.77 7.37
N LEU A 130 -8.42 6.53 7.00
CA LEU A 130 -7.75 5.76 5.95
C LEU A 130 -8.58 5.60 4.65
N ASP A 131 -9.73 6.25 4.52
CA ASP A 131 -10.57 6.15 3.33
C ASP A 131 -10.32 7.33 2.36
N ALA A 132 -9.64 7.05 1.25
CA ALA A 132 -9.34 8.05 0.22
C ALA A 132 -10.61 8.71 -0.37
N ARG A 133 -11.70 7.94 -0.52
CA ARG A 133 -12.96 8.44 -1.09
C ARG A 133 -13.65 9.38 -0.12
N ALA A 134 -13.61 9.08 1.18
CA ALA A 134 -14.12 9.94 2.23
C ALA A 134 -13.41 11.29 2.23
N HIS A 135 -12.07 11.31 2.14
CA HIS A 135 -11.30 12.56 2.05
C HIS A 135 -11.61 13.36 0.78
N TRP A 136 -11.82 12.71 -0.36
CA TRP A 136 -12.24 13.41 -1.59
C TRP A 136 -13.63 14.03 -1.47
N GLU A 137 -14.58 13.31 -0.89
CA GLU A 137 -15.93 13.81 -0.63
C GLU A 137 -15.94 14.95 0.39
N ALA A 138 -15.16 14.84 1.47
CA ALA A 138 -14.98 15.88 2.46
C ALA A 138 -14.43 17.15 1.82
N ALA A 139 -13.44 17.04 0.94
CA ALA A 139 -12.94 18.17 0.18
C ALA A 139 -14.04 18.85 -0.67
N ARG A 140 -14.93 18.06 -1.30
CA ARG A 140 -16.05 18.61 -2.07
C ARG A 140 -17.03 19.38 -1.19
N ALA A 141 -17.22 18.95 0.06
CA ALA A 141 -18.03 19.66 1.04
C ALA A 141 -17.32 20.94 1.54
N HIS A 142 -16.04 20.87 1.91
CA HIS A 142 -15.23 22.04 2.28
C HIS A 142 -15.23 23.13 1.19
N ARG A 143 -15.12 22.75 -0.09
CA ARG A 143 -15.24 23.71 -1.20
C ARG A 143 -16.59 24.44 -1.22
N ARG A 144 -17.68 23.74 -0.90
CA ARG A 144 -19.03 24.32 -0.89
C ARG A 144 -19.28 25.20 0.34
N LEU A 145 -18.61 24.89 1.45
CA LEU A 145 -18.56 25.72 2.66
C LEU A 145 -17.60 26.92 2.54
N GLY A 146 -16.98 27.16 1.38
CA GLY A 146 -16.05 28.27 1.19
C GLY A 146 -14.72 28.11 1.94
N GLN A 147 -14.31 26.86 2.19
CA GLN A 147 -13.10 26.47 2.92
C GLN A 147 -12.07 25.84 1.97
N PRO A 148 -11.40 26.64 1.11
CA PRO A 148 -10.51 26.10 0.08
C PRO A 148 -9.23 25.47 0.64
N ALA A 149 -8.72 25.96 1.78
CA ALA A 149 -7.49 25.43 2.38
C ALA A 149 -7.70 24.01 2.93
N GLU A 150 -8.82 23.80 3.62
CA GLU A 150 -9.27 22.50 4.14
C GLU A 150 -9.55 21.54 2.99
N ALA A 151 -10.19 22.02 1.91
CA ALA A 151 -10.40 21.22 0.71
C ALA A 151 -9.08 20.77 0.07
N GLU A 152 -8.08 21.65 -0.05
CA GLU A 152 -6.76 21.29 -0.56
C GLU A 152 -6.09 20.21 0.30
N ALA A 153 -6.15 20.36 1.64
CA ALA A 153 -5.58 19.40 2.57
C ALA A 153 -6.25 18.02 2.43
N ALA A 154 -7.58 17.98 2.38
CA ALA A 154 -8.35 16.75 2.21
C ALA A 154 -8.06 16.08 0.85
N LEU A 155 -7.95 16.85 -0.25
CA LEU A 155 -7.58 16.29 -1.57
C LEU A 155 -6.17 15.71 -1.58
N ARG A 156 -5.21 16.37 -0.93
CA ARG A 156 -3.85 15.83 -0.80
C ARG A 156 -3.83 14.54 0.01
N ARG A 157 -4.65 14.45 1.06
CA ARG A 157 -4.77 13.23 1.86
C ARG A 157 -5.43 12.10 1.07
N ALA A 158 -6.48 12.39 0.32
CA ALA A 158 -7.10 11.45 -0.61
C ALA A 158 -6.07 10.89 -1.61
N LEU A 159 -5.24 11.75 -2.22
CA LEU A 159 -4.20 11.35 -3.17
C LEU A 159 -2.99 10.65 -2.54
N LEU A 160 -2.78 10.82 -1.23
CA LEU A 160 -1.76 10.10 -0.47
C LEU A 160 -2.22 8.66 -0.20
N LEU A 161 -3.50 8.49 0.17
CA LEU A 161 -4.12 7.20 0.45
C LEU A 161 -4.38 6.40 -0.84
N ASP A 162 -4.86 7.08 -1.88
CA ASP A 162 -5.05 6.52 -3.22
C ASP A 162 -4.43 7.43 -4.29
N PRO A 163 -3.20 7.12 -4.75
CA PRO A 163 -2.55 7.86 -5.83
C PRO A 163 -3.26 7.81 -7.18
N ASN A 164 -4.19 6.87 -7.37
CA ASN A 164 -4.90 6.62 -8.63
C ASN A 164 -6.30 7.28 -8.68
N LEU A 165 -6.76 7.89 -7.59
CA LEU A 165 -8.05 8.56 -7.51
C LEU A 165 -8.07 9.82 -8.39
N TRP A 166 -8.52 9.66 -9.63
CA TRP A 166 -8.49 10.72 -10.64
C TRP A 166 -9.42 11.88 -10.29
N GLU A 167 -10.53 11.63 -9.58
CA GLU A 167 -11.46 12.67 -9.14
C GLU A 167 -10.80 13.63 -8.15
N ALA A 168 -9.95 13.12 -7.26
CA ALA A 168 -9.20 13.95 -6.33
C ALA A 168 -8.12 14.77 -7.06
N ALA A 169 -7.43 14.18 -8.03
CA ALA A 169 -6.46 14.90 -8.86
C ALA A 169 -7.12 16.02 -9.68
N PHE A 170 -8.30 15.77 -10.24
CA PHE A 170 -9.05 16.75 -11.02
C PHE A 170 -9.54 17.92 -10.16
N GLN A 171 -10.09 17.62 -8.98
CA GLN A 171 -10.57 18.65 -8.06
C GLN A 171 -9.41 19.51 -7.52
N LEU A 172 -8.26 18.89 -7.22
CA LEU A 172 -7.07 19.62 -6.79
C LEU A 172 -6.58 20.56 -7.89
N ALA A 173 -6.56 20.09 -9.14
CA ALA A 173 -6.19 20.93 -10.28
C ALA A 173 -7.08 22.18 -10.41
N GLY A 174 -8.41 22.02 -10.24
CA GLY A 174 -9.35 23.14 -10.26
C GLY A 174 -9.17 24.12 -9.11
N LEU A 175 -8.83 23.63 -7.92
CA LEU A 175 -8.55 24.48 -6.76
C LEU A 175 -7.27 25.30 -6.96
N LEU A 176 -6.19 24.65 -7.41
CA LEU A 176 -4.93 25.31 -7.77
C LEU A 176 -5.12 26.36 -8.87
N TYR A 177 -5.98 26.08 -9.86
CA TYR A 177 -6.31 27.03 -10.91
C TYR A 177 -7.02 28.26 -10.34
N ALA A 178 -7.98 28.07 -9.44
CA ALA A 178 -8.71 29.17 -8.78
C ALA A 178 -7.79 30.05 -7.91
N GLU A 179 -6.73 29.47 -7.34
CA GLU A 179 -5.70 30.18 -6.59
C GLU A 179 -4.61 30.82 -7.47
N ALA A 180 -4.78 30.81 -8.80
CA ALA A 180 -3.79 31.30 -9.78
C ALA A 180 -2.43 30.58 -9.73
N ARG A 181 -2.38 29.37 -9.17
CA ARG A 181 -1.21 28.48 -9.15
C ARG A 181 -1.14 27.67 -10.45
N TYR A 182 -1.09 28.38 -11.57
CA TYR A 182 -1.26 27.81 -12.92
C TYR A 182 -0.27 26.70 -13.28
N PRO A 183 1.04 26.78 -12.94
CA PRO A 183 1.99 25.70 -13.24
C PRO A 183 1.63 24.40 -12.51
N GLU A 184 1.22 24.49 -11.25
CA GLU A 184 0.83 23.35 -10.42
C GLU A 184 -0.51 22.78 -10.88
N ALA A 185 -1.47 23.65 -11.23
CA ALA A 185 -2.74 23.24 -11.82
C ALA A 185 -2.54 22.47 -13.14
N ALA A 186 -1.66 22.94 -14.02
CA ALA A 186 -1.35 22.26 -15.29
C ALA A 186 -0.78 20.85 -15.05
N GLN A 187 0.12 20.69 -14.07
CA GLN A 187 0.65 19.38 -13.69
C GLN A 187 -0.43 18.45 -13.14
N ALA A 188 -1.32 18.96 -12.30
CA ALA A 188 -2.42 18.19 -11.73
C ALA A 188 -3.46 17.77 -12.79
N TYR A 189 -3.80 18.64 -13.76
CA TYR A 189 -4.62 18.27 -14.91
C TYR A 189 -3.95 17.22 -15.79
N ALA A 190 -2.64 17.35 -16.05
CA ALA A 190 -1.90 16.35 -16.81
C ALA A 190 -1.86 14.99 -16.08
N ARG A 191 -1.71 15.00 -14.75
CA ARG A 191 -1.83 13.78 -13.93
C ARG A 191 -3.21 13.15 -14.07
N THR A 192 -4.27 13.95 -14.00
CA THR A 192 -5.66 13.47 -14.17
C THR A 192 -5.84 12.74 -15.51
N GLN A 193 -5.34 13.30 -16.62
CA GLN A 193 -5.41 12.64 -17.94
C GLN A 193 -4.69 11.28 -17.97
N ARG A 194 -3.50 11.19 -17.36
CA ARG A 194 -2.77 9.92 -17.28
C ARG A 194 -3.53 8.89 -16.46
N LEU A 195 -4.12 9.29 -15.34
CA LEU A 195 -4.92 8.41 -14.49
C LEU A 195 -6.16 7.89 -15.22
N LEU A 196 -6.91 8.76 -15.91
CA LEU A 196 -8.06 8.37 -16.73
C LEU A 196 -7.71 7.38 -17.86
N GLN A 197 -6.50 7.47 -18.42
CA GLN A 197 -6.03 6.54 -19.45
C GLN A 197 -5.59 5.19 -18.86
N ALA A 198 -5.04 5.20 -17.65
CA ALA A 198 -4.56 4.00 -16.98
C ALA A 198 -5.69 3.21 -16.29
N ALA A 199 -6.79 3.87 -15.92
CA ALA A 199 -7.93 3.28 -15.23
C ALA A 199 -8.87 2.55 -16.21
N PRO A 200 -8.94 1.20 -16.17
CA PRO A 200 -9.78 0.40 -17.08
C PRO A 200 -11.28 0.43 -16.73
N ASP A 201 -11.59 0.80 -15.49
CA ASP A 201 -12.92 0.91 -14.88
C ASP A 201 -13.64 2.22 -15.22
N VAL A 202 -12.91 3.25 -15.65
CA VAL A 202 -13.49 4.52 -16.09
C VAL A 202 -14.14 4.37 -17.46
N ASP A 203 -15.41 4.77 -17.56
CA ASP A 203 -16.16 4.65 -18.79
C ASP A 203 -15.65 5.63 -19.88
N ALA A 204 -16.01 5.35 -21.13
CA ALA A 204 -15.54 6.14 -22.26
C ALA A 204 -16.02 7.60 -22.20
N PHE A 205 -17.20 7.82 -21.62
CA PHE A 205 -17.82 9.13 -21.50
C PHE A 205 -17.07 10.04 -20.51
N GLU A 206 -16.78 9.55 -19.30
CA GLU A 206 -16.00 10.29 -18.30
C GLU A 206 -14.59 10.59 -18.82
N ARG A 207 -13.97 9.60 -19.50
CA ARG A 207 -12.64 9.76 -20.09
C ARG A 207 -12.61 10.89 -21.13
N GLU A 208 -13.63 10.97 -21.99
CA GLU A 208 -13.73 12.04 -22.99
C GLU A 208 -14.05 13.40 -22.36
N LEU A 209 -15.07 13.46 -21.50
CA LEU A 209 -15.55 14.68 -20.88
C LEU A 209 -14.47 15.32 -19.99
N VAL A 210 -13.93 14.54 -19.05
CA VAL A 210 -12.94 15.02 -18.09
C VAL A 210 -11.59 15.20 -18.78
N GLY A 211 -11.18 14.26 -19.65
CA GLY A 211 -9.93 14.35 -20.40
C GLY A 211 -9.87 15.58 -21.33
N GLY A 212 -10.97 15.86 -22.04
CA GLY A 212 -11.11 17.04 -22.89
C GLY A 212 -11.12 18.35 -22.08
N SER A 213 -11.76 18.34 -20.90
CA SER A 213 -11.67 19.44 -19.94
C SER A 213 -10.23 19.68 -19.48
N CYS A 214 -9.52 18.65 -19.03
CA CYS A 214 -8.12 18.78 -18.63
C CYS A 214 -7.25 19.38 -19.75
N GLY A 215 -7.45 18.97 -21.01
CA GLY A 215 -6.70 19.51 -22.14
C GLY A 215 -6.89 21.02 -22.34
N ARG A 216 -8.13 21.50 -22.24
CA ARG A 216 -8.45 22.94 -22.34
C ARG A 216 -7.84 23.72 -21.18
N GLN A 217 -7.93 23.21 -19.95
CA GLN A 217 -7.40 23.89 -18.78
C GLN A 217 -5.88 23.91 -18.75
N ILE A 218 -5.20 22.87 -19.25
CA ILE A 218 -3.73 22.89 -19.44
C ILE A 218 -3.34 24.01 -20.41
N ALA A 219 -4.05 24.16 -21.52
CA ALA A 219 -3.80 25.23 -22.47
C ALA A 219 -4.06 26.61 -21.83
N ALA A 220 -5.12 26.76 -21.03
CA ALA A 220 -5.41 27.98 -20.30
C ALA A 220 -4.32 28.34 -19.28
N CYS A 221 -3.81 27.37 -18.51
CA CYS A 221 -2.70 27.61 -17.58
C CYS A 221 -1.46 28.17 -18.28
N LYS A 222 -1.14 27.69 -19.49
CA LYS A 222 0.02 28.15 -20.27
C LYS A 222 -0.10 29.60 -20.73
N LEU A 223 -1.32 30.09 -20.94
CA LEU A 223 -1.54 31.51 -21.27
C LEU A 223 -1.18 32.44 -20.10
N HIS A 224 -1.08 31.92 -18.89
CA HIS A 224 -0.69 32.64 -17.69
C HIS A 224 0.77 32.42 -17.30
N GLU A 225 1.52 31.57 -18.03
CA GLU A 225 2.97 31.50 -17.86
C GLU A 225 3.59 32.82 -18.36
N PRO A 226 4.49 33.44 -17.58
CA PRO A 226 5.24 34.58 -18.08
C PRO A 226 6.02 34.14 -19.32
N ASP A 227 5.91 34.90 -20.41
CA ASP A 227 6.61 34.60 -21.65
C ASP A 227 8.12 34.45 -21.35
N PRO A 228 8.72 33.26 -21.55
CA PRO A 228 10.14 33.06 -21.28
C PRO A 228 11.04 33.90 -22.20
N LEU A 229 10.47 34.54 -23.24
CA LEU A 229 11.13 35.46 -24.17
C LEU A 229 10.78 36.94 -23.92
N ALA A 230 9.96 37.27 -22.93
CA ALA A 230 9.72 38.67 -22.58
C ALA A 230 10.99 39.25 -21.92
N GLU A 231 11.74 40.04 -22.69
CA GLU A 231 12.85 40.82 -22.16
C GLU A 231 12.38 41.68 -20.97
N PRO A 232 13.19 41.78 -19.89
CA PRO A 232 12.83 42.61 -18.75
C PRO A 232 12.63 44.04 -19.24
N ARG A 233 11.45 44.61 -19.00
CA ARG A 233 11.18 46.03 -19.27
C ARG A 233 12.11 46.86 -18.38
N GLU A 234 13.16 47.40 -18.99
CA GLU A 234 14.05 48.37 -18.36
C GLU A 234 13.24 49.57 -17.85
N ALA A 235 13.49 49.93 -16.59
CA ALA A 235 12.83 51.00 -15.85
C ALA A 235 13.53 52.35 -16.05
#